data_AF-A0A6A3TWP6-F1
#
_entry.id   AF-A0A6A3TWP6-F1
#
_cell.length_a   1.000
_cell.length_b   1.000
_cell.length_c   1.000
_cell.angle_alpha   90.00
_cell.angle_beta   90.00
_cell.angle_gamma   90.00
#
_symmetry.space_group_name_H-M   'P 1'
#
loop_
_entity.id
_entity.type
_entity.pdbx_description
1 polymer ?
#
loop_
_entity_poly.entity_id
_entity_poly.type
_entity_poly.pdbx_seq_one_letter_code
_entity_poly.pdbx_strand_id
1 'polypeptide(L)'
;MDIWESNSISNAYTSHPCSVTSKAGGSYRCESATECGTGTTHRYDGLCDKDGCDFNPYRMGNKTFFGPGSDFTIDTTKKFTVVTRFITDDDTASGTLSDIKRFYIQGGATYEMPYSTWSGLTDMNSLADDQCSAAKKVFGDKDDHKTKGGLAQLGLAMKRGMVLTMSLWTDHAAKCLWLDSDYPVTADVSKAGVARGTCAKTSGDPDTVVSEQADATVVFSNIRFGAIGTTIDGISSTSSTTETSTSGSSASTSTSATTSAPSASTASSGSSTSASSTSTSTMKPSSTTSTDTSDETSADADNASTSSVASESSQGTSVTTVPVDGSTDADSASTKAPTKQCKTKRY
;
A
#
# COMPACT_ATOMS: atom_id res chain seq x y z
N MET A 1 -5.18 2.93 -6.30
CA MET A 1 -4.13 3.62 -5.53
C MET A 1 -4.67 3.70 -4.13
N ASP A 2 -4.19 2.79 -3.32
CA ASP A 2 -4.67 2.62 -1.98
C ASP A 2 -3.66 3.33 -1.09
N ILE A 3 -4.03 4.54 -0.68
CA ILE A 3 -3.18 5.39 0.16
C ILE A 3 -3.01 4.75 1.52
N TRP A 4 -4.05 4.09 2.04
CA TRP A 4 -4.07 3.58 3.39
C TRP A 4 -5.06 2.43 3.53
N GLU A 5 -4.54 1.20 3.64
CA GLU A 5 -5.27 0.02 4.08
C GLU A 5 -4.66 -0.41 5.40
N SER A 6 -5.41 -0.36 6.50
CA SER A 6 -4.79 -0.56 7.82
C SER A 6 -5.79 -0.90 8.91
N ASN A 7 -5.27 -1.56 9.92
CA ASN A 7 -5.82 -1.59 11.27
C ASN A 7 -4.68 -1.28 12.27
N SER A 8 -4.91 -1.44 13.57
CA SER A 8 -3.88 -1.12 14.58
C SER A 8 -2.63 -2.02 14.52
N ILE A 9 -2.66 -3.12 13.78
CA ILE A 9 -1.59 -4.13 13.75
C ILE A 9 -0.73 -4.00 12.49
N SER A 10 -1.35 -3.74 11.34
CA SER A 10 -0.66 -3.65 10.06
C SER A 10 -1.19 -2.51 9.21
N ASN A 11 -0.37 -2.08 8.25
CA ASN A 11 -0.80 -1.20 7.17
C ASN A 11 -0.15 -1.61 5.85
N ALA A 12 -0.78 -1.22 4.76
CA ALA A 12 -0.24 -1.24 3.42
C ALA A 12 -0.61 0.05 2.67
N TYR A 13 0.24 0.44 1.74
CA TYR A 13 -0.15 1.30 0.63
C TYR A 13 0.25 0.63 -0.68
N THR A 14 -0.63 0.71 -1.67
CA THR A 14 -0.58 -0.19 -2.81
C THR A 14 -0.95 0.52 -4.12
N SER A 15 -0.13 0.35 -5.15
CA SER A 15 -0.45 0.82 -6.51
C SER A 15 -1.14 -0.27 -7.31
N HIS A 16 -2.32 0.03 -7.86
CA HIS A 16 -3.11 -0.87 -8.70
C HIS A 16 -3.41 -0.19 -10.05
N PRO A 17 -2.59 -0.40 -11.08
CA PRO A 17 -2.89 0.04 -12.43
C PRO A 17 -3.93 -0.87 -13.10
N CYS A 18 -4.70 -0.28 -14.02
CA CYS A 18 -5.54 -1.03 -14.94
C CYS A 18 -5.16 -0.67 -16.37
N SER A 19 -5.13 -1.68 -17.25
CA SER A 19 -5.11 -1.51 -18.68
C SER A 19 -6.49 -1.03 -19.14
N VAL A 20 -6.77 0.26 -18.97
CA VAL A 20 -8.03 0.84 -19.45
C VAL A 20 -8.05 0.83 -20.97
N THR A 21 -9.06 0.17 -21.53
CA THR A 21 -9.31 0.06 -22.97
C THR A 21 -10.20 1.18 -23.51
N SER A 22 -10.81 1.98 -22.63
CA SER A 22 -11.63 3.13 -23.05
C SER A 22 -10.75 4.27 -23.55
N LYS A 23 -11.12 4.86 -24.69
CA LYS A 23 -10.40 6.02 -25.27
C LYS A 23 -10.31 7.23 -24.33
N ALA A 24 -11.17 7.31 -23.31
CA ALA A 24 -11.20 8.38 -22.32
C ALA A 24 -10.47 8.03 -21.00
N GLY A 25 -10.13 6.76 -20.76
CA GLY A 25 -9.71 6.27 -19.44
C GLY A 25 -10.81 6.36 -18.37
N GLY A 26 -10.56 5.84 -17.16
CA GLY A 26 -11.47 5.95 -16.02
C GLY A 26 -12.30 4.69 -15.73
N SER A 27 -13.51 4.88 -15.17
CA SER A 27 -14.41 3.78 -14.81
C SER A 27 -14.83 2.97 -16.04
N TYR A 28 -14.78 1.65 -15.94
CA TYR A 28 -15.10 0.73 -17.01
C TYR A 28 -15.91 -0.45 -16.46
N ARG A 29 -17.05 -0.76 -17.11
CA ARG A 29 -17.86 -1.93 -16.75
C ARG A 29 -17.31 -3.13 -17.51
N CYS A 30 -16.68 -4.06 -16.80
CA CYS A 30 -16.38 -5.39 -17.33
C CYS A 30 -17.64 -6.26 -17.35
N GLU A 31 -17.73 -7.22 -18.28
CA GLU A 31 -18.92 -8.04 -18.48
C GLU A 31 -18.67 -9.54 -18.24
N SER A 32 -17.48 -10.03 -18.55
CA SER A 32 -17.14 -11.45 -18.40
C SER A 32 -16.29 -11.74 -17.16
N ALA A 33 -16.32 -12.98 -16.66
CA ALA A 33 -15.46 -13.41 -15.57
C ALA A 33 -13.97 -13.18 -15.87
N THR A 34 -13.54 -13.45 -17.11
CA THR A 34 -12.17 -13.20 -17.57
C THR A 34 -11.83 -11.72 -17.54
N GLU A 35 -12.66 -10.87 -18.15
CA GLU A 35 -12.41 -9.43 -18.22
C GLU A 35 -12.42 -8.75 -16.84
N CYS A 36 -13.34 -9.17 -15.96
CA CYS A 36 -13.41 -8.73 -14.57
C CYS A 36 -12.33 -9.37 -13.67
N GLY A 37 -11.60 -10.36 -14.18
CA GLY A 37 -10.65 -11.19 -13.45
C GLY A 37 -11.26 -11.91 -12.25
N THR A 38 -12.51 -12.35 -12.34
CA THR A 38 -13.29 -12.91 -11.22
C THR A 38 -12.85 -14.33 -10.86
N GLY A 39 -12.82 -14.62 -9.57
CA GLY A 39 -12.39 -15.93 -9.05
C GLY A 39 -10.88 -16.13 -9.07
N THR A 40 -10.45 -17.32 -8.67
CA THR A 40 -9.02 -17.67 -8.59
C THR A 40 -8.41 -17.93 -9.98
N THR A 41 -9.19 -18.49 -10.90
CA THR A 41 -8.73 -18.83 -12.26
C THR A 41 -8.41 -17.60 -13.10
N HIS A 42 -9.23 -16.54 -13.00
CA HIS A 42 -9.09 -15.35 -13.86
C HIS A 42 -8.44 -14.15 -13.17
N ARG A 43 -7.93 -14.31 -11.93
CA ARG A 43 -7.40 -13.20 -11.12
C ARG A 43 -6.43 -12.28 -11.89
N TYR A 44 -5.65 -12.86 -12.80
CA TYR A 44 -4.61 -12.19 -13.58
C TYR A 44 -4.91 -12.04 -15.08
N ASP A 45 -6.13 -12.36 -15.50
CA ASP A 45 -6.58 -12.24 -16.89
C ASP A 45 -7.31 -10.90 -17.15
N GLY A 46 -7.83 -10.31 -16.07
CA GLY A 46 -8.69 -9.13 -16.14
C GLY A 46 -7.97 -7.84 -16.52
N LEU A 47 -8.74 -6.76 -16.61
CA LEU A 47 -8.23 -5.44 -17.01
C LEU A 47 -7.36 -4.76 -15.95
N CYS A 48 -7.52 -5.14 -14.68
CA CYS A 48 -6.89 -4.49 -13.54
C CYS A 48 -5.98 -5.44 -12.79
N ASP A 49 -4.85 -4.91 -12.31
CA ASP A 49 -3.99 -5.59 -11.36
C ASP A 49 -4.70 -5.69 -9.99
N LYS A 50 -5.10 -6.91 -9.62
CA LYS A 50 -5.81 -7.18 -8.36
C LYS A 50 -4.89 -7.31 -7.15
N ASP A 51 -3.60 -7.62 -7.37
CA ASP A 51 -2.63 -7.78 -6.27
C ASP A 51 -2.00 -6.44 -5.92
N GLY A 52 -1.73 -5.62 -6.94
CA GLY A 52 -1.03 -4.35 -6.79
C GLY A 52 0.47 -4.53 -6.55
N CYS A 53 1.20 -3.42 -6.51
CA CYS A 53 2.51 -3.36 -5.87
C CYS A 53 2.37 -2.74 -4.49
N ASP A 54 2.49 -3.58 -3.46
CA ASP A 54 2.23 -3.22 -2.07
C ASP A 54 3.51 -2.96 -1.27
N PHE A 55 3.42 -2.01 -0.34
CA PHE A 55 4.40 -1.88 0.73
C PHE A 55 3.71 -1.98 2.09
N ASN A 56 3.87 -3.15 2.71
CA ASN A 56 3.56 -3.38 4.12
C ASN A 56 4.88 -3.58 4.89
N PRO A 57 5.22 -2.71 5.87
CA PRO A 57 6.49 -2.81 6.61
C PRO A 57 6.77 -4.18 7.22
N TYR A 58 5.73 -4.83 7.77
CA TYR A 58 5.82 -6.16 8.36
C TYR A 58 6.11 -7.21 7.28
N ARG A 59 5.41 -7.14 6.14
CA ARG A 59 5.64 -8.02 4.97
C ARG A 59 7.04 -7.85 4.38
N MET A 60 7.55 -6.62 4.39
CA MET A 60 8.92 -6.28 3.98
C MET A 60 9.98 -6.68 5.04
N GLY A 61 9.55 -7.26 6.16
CA GLY A 61 10.41 -7.89 7.16
C GLY A 61 10.68 -7.04 8.41
N ASN A 62 10.27 -5.77 8.44
CA ASN A 62 10.36 -4.95 9.65
C ASN A 62 9.11 -5.13 10.53
N LYS A 63 9.25 -5.97 11.55
CA LYS A 63 8.16 -6.37 12.46
C LYS A 63 7.88 -5.38 13.59
N THR A 64 8.69 -4.33 13.75
CA THR A 64 8.61 -3.38 14.87
C THR A 64 8.36 -1.94 14.42
N PHE A 65 8.11 -1.72 13.12
CA PHE A 65 7.88 -0.37 12.61
C PHE A 65 6.48 0.18 12.93
N PHE A 66 5.43 -0.63 12.85
CA PHE A 66 4.05 -0.18 13.00
C PHE A 66 3.28 -1.17 13.87
N GLY A 67 2.62 -0.70 14.92
CA GLY A 67 1.84 -1.55 15.82
C GLY A 67 1.45 -0.85 17.12
N PRO A 68 0.68 -1.52 17.99
CA PRO A 68 0.13 -0.88 19.17
C PRO A 68 1.14 -0.84 20.32
N GLY A 69 1.51 0.38 20.75
CA GLY A 69 2.35 0.62 21.92
C GLY A 69 3.68 1.27 21.58
N SER A 70 4.38 1.71 22.62
CA SER A 70 5.66 2.44 22.51
C SER A 70 6.84 1.61 22.02
N ASP A 71 6.68 0.29 21.91
CA ASP A 71 7.70 -0.61 21.38
C ASP A 71 7.78 -0.57 19.84
N PHE A 72 6.81 0.07 19.19
CA PHE A 72 6.79 0.27 17.74
C PHE A 72 7.26 1.68 17.36
N THR A 73 7.92 1.80 16.21
CA THR A 73 8.33 3.12 15.67
C THR A 73 7.12 4.05 15.47
N ILE A 74 6.02 3.51 14.96
CA ILE A 74 4.71 4.14 14.85
C ILE A 74 3.76 3.43 15.81
N ASP A 75 3.47 4.08 16.93
CA ASP A 75 2.57 3.63 17.97
C ASP A 75 1.11 3.85 17.55
N THR A 76 0.42 2.81 17.12
CA THR A 76 -0.97 2.90 16.63
C THR A 76 -2.00 3.16 17.71
N THR A 77 -1.59 3.22 18.99
CA THR A 77 -2.47 3.67 20.09
C THR A 77 -2.59 5.20 20.17
N LYS A 78 -1.85 5.92 19.32
CA LYS A 78 -1.83 7.38 19.25
C LYS A 78 -2.09 7.85 17.82
N LYS A 79 -2.64 9.04 17.69
CA LYS A 79 -2.75 9.72 16.39
C LYS A 79 -1.36 9.94 15.78
N PHE A 80 -1.26 9.73 14.47
CA PHE A 80 -0.10 10.06 13.66
C PHE A 80 -0.54 10.68 12.34
N THR A 81 0.40 11.30 11.63
CA THR A 81 0.21 11.80 10.27
C THR A 81 0.83 10.81 9.29
N VAL A 82 0.12 10.52 8.20
CA VAL A 82 0.61 9.75 7.06
C VAL A 82 0.88 10.72 5.92
N VAL A 83 2.10 10.74 5.37
CA VAL A 83 2.44 11.59 4.22
C VAL A 83 2.85 10.72 3.04
N THR A 84 2.15 10.86 1.92
CA THR A 84 2.46 10.16 0.67
C THR A 84 2.89 11.15 -0.39
N ARG A 85 4.02 10.90 -1.04
CA ARG A 85 4.59 11.72 -2.11
C ARG A 85 4.56 10.93 -3.41
N PHE A 86 4.08 11.56 -4.47
CA PHE A 86 4.04 11.00 -5.82
C PHE A 86 5.12 11.69 -6.64
N ILE A 87 6.23 10.98 -6.87
CA ILE A 87 7.42 11.51 -7.53
C ILE A 87 7.31 11.22 -9.03
N THR A 88 7.65 12.20 -9.85
CA THR A 88 7.76 12.04 -11.29
C THR A 88 9.21 11.92 -11.73
N ASP A 89 9.45 11.34 -12.90
CA ASP A 89 10.77 11.15 -13.51
C ASP A 89 11.55 12.45 -13.75
N ASP A 90 10.85 13.58 -13.90
CA ASP A 90 11.44 14.90 -14.17
C ASP A 90 11.18 15.95 -13.06
N ASP A 91 10.67 15.51 -11.89
CA ASP A 91 10.27 16.36 -10.77
C ASP A 91 9.22 17.45 -11.12
N THR A 92 8.48 17.30 -12.23
CA THR A 92 7.38 18.20 -12.62
C THR A 92 6.01 17.54 -12.47
N ALA A 93 4.94 18.34 -12.36
CA ALA A 93 3.57 17.83 -12.35
C ALA A 93 3.15 17.15 -13.67
N SER A 94 3.90 17.37 -14.76
CA SER A 94 3.63 16.79 -16.09
C SER A 94 4.42 15.50 -16.37
N GLY A 95 5.44 15.18 -15.58
CA GLY A 95 6.27 14.00 -15.76
C GLY A 95 5.53 12.68 -15.57
N THR A 96 6.23 11.58 -15.80
CA THR A 96 5.71 10.22 -15.59
C THR A 96 5.88 9.84 -14.13
N LEU A 97 4.84 9.32 -13.47
CA LEU A 97 4.95 8.81 -12.10
C LEU A 97 6.02 7.71 -12.06
N SER A 98 7.05 7.90 -11.24
CA SER A 98 8.22 7.04 -11.16
C SER A 98 8.41 6.39 -9.79
N ASP A 99 7.92 7.04 -8.73
CA ASP A 99 8.07 6.53 -7.37
C ASP A 99 6.93 7.04 -6.45
N ILE A 100 6.48 6.20 -5.52
CA ILE A 100 5.54 6.55 -4.46
C ILE A 100 6.22 6.39 -3.11
N LYS A 101 6.57 7.52 -2.49
CA LYS A 101 7.27 7.56 -1.20
C LYS A 101 6.30 7.82 -0.05
N ARG A 102 6.57 7.22 1.10
CA ARG A 102 5.80 7.38 2.33
C ARG A 102 6.72 7.78 3.47
N PHE A 103 6.20 8.58 4.40
CA PHE A 103 6.76 8.75 5.74
C PHE A 103 5.64 9.10 6.72
N TYR A 104 5.95 9.08 8.02
CA TYR A 104 5.01 9.38 9.09
C TYR A 104 5.51 10.52 9.97
N ILE A 105 4.58 11.20 10.63
CA ILE A 105 4.89 12.14 11.72
C ILE A 105 4.10 11.72 12.96
N GLN A 106 4.79 11.41 14.05
CA GLN A 106 4.17 11.04 15.33
C GLN A 106 5.00 11.56 16.50
N GLY A 107 4.35 12.04 17.57
CA GLY A 107 5.06 12.59 18.72
C GLY A 107 6.01 13.73 18.35
N GLY A 108 5.76 14.35 17.20
CA GLY A 108 6.59 15.38 16.64
C GLY A 108 7.88 14.98 15.94
N ALA A 109 8.15 13.70 15.79
CA ALA A 109 9.26 13.20 15.00
C ALA A 109 8.77 12.72 13.62
N THR A 110 9.64 12.86 12.62
CA THR A 110 9.46 12.30 11.28
C THR A 110 10.10 10.91 11.21
N TYR A 111 9.36 9.95 10.66
CA TYR A 111 9.80 8.57 10.49
C TYR A 111 9.65 8.16 9.03
N GLU A 112 10.79 7.99 8.34
CA GLU A 112 10.81 7.42 7.00
C GLU A 112 10.38 5.94 7.02
N MET A 113 9.93 5.43 5.88
CA MET A 113 9.65 4.00 5.73
C MET A 113 10.91 3.17 5.99
N PRO A 114 10.79 2.02 6.68
CA PRO A 114 11.90 1.11 6.83
C PRO A 114 12.26 0.48 5.48
N TYR A 115 13.53 0.17 5.28
CA TYR A 115 13.96 -0.64 4.15
C TYR A 115 13.55 -2.11 4.32
N SER A 116 13.29 -2.79 3.22
CA SER A 116 13.06 -4.23 3.19
C SER A 116 14.27 -4.98 3.74
N THR A 117 14.01 -6.06 4.49
CA THR A 117 15.06 -6.93 5.05
C THR A 117 15.27 -8.20 4.24
N TRP A 118 14.51 -8.40 3.16
CA TRP A 118 14.59 -9.60 2.33
C TRP A 118 15.76 -9.53 1.35
N SER A 119 16.47 -10.64 1.21
CA SER A 119 17.51 -10.78 0.19
C SER A 119 16.90 -10.60 -1.20
N GLY A 120 17.53 -9.78 -2.04
CA GLY A 120 17.05 -9.42 -3.38
C GLY A 120 16.21 -8.14 -3.45
N LEU A 121 15.87 -7.52 -2.30
CA LEU A 121 15.15 -6.24 -2.22
C LEU A 121 16.03 -5.14 -1.61
N THR A 122 17.21 -4.95 -2.18
CA THR A 122 18.16 -3.93 -1.72
C THR A 122 17.55 -2.54 -1.84
N ASP A 123 17.61 -1.76 -0.75
CA ASP A 123 17.18 -0.37 -0.68
C ASP A 123 15.70 -0.09 -1.02
N MET A 124 14.83 -1.12 -0.96
CA MET A 124 13.39 -0.93 -1.15
C MET A 124 12.73 -0.33 0.11
N ASN A 125 12.34 0.94 0.04
CA ASN A 125 11.49 1.61 1.05
C ASN A 125 10.35 2.45 0.42
N SER A 126 10.11 2.29 -0.88
CA SER A 126 9.08 2.99 -1.63
C SER A 126 8.49 2.07 -2.72
N LEU A 127 7.57 2.59 -3.54
CA LEU A 127 7.04 1.87 -4.69
C LEU A 127 7.63 2.45 -5.97
N ALA A 128 8.71 1.86 -6.46
CA ALA A 128 9.27 2.07 -7.79
C ALA A 128 9.11 0.79 -8.63
N ASP A 129 8.91 0.89 -9.94
CA ASP A 129 8.54 -0.25 -10.79
C ASP A 129 9.57 -1.41 -10.78
N ASP A 130 10.87 -1.10 -10.67
CA ASP A 130 11.93 -2.09 -10.58
C ASP A 130 11.92 -2.83 -9.22
N GLN A 131 11.71 -2.10 -8.13
CA GLN A 131 11.55 -2.64 -6.78
C GLN A 131 10.26 -3.47 -6.66
N CYS A 132 9.17 -3.03 -7.28
CA CYS A 132 7.93 -3.80 -7.42
C CYS A 132 8.19 -5.14 -8.11
N SER A 133 8.85 -5.11 -9.27
CA SER A 133 9.20 -6.31 -10.03
C SER A 133 10.09 -7.26 -9.20
N ALA A 134 11.06 -6.70 -8.48
CA ALA A 134 11.95 -7.45 -7.60
C ALA A 134 11.18 -8.10 -6.43
N ALA A 135 10.28 -7.36 -5.78
CA ALA A 135 9.44 -7.85 -4.68
C ALA A 135 8.55 -9.01 -5.14
N LYS A 136 7.87 -8.86 -6.28
CA LYS A 136 7.06 -9.94 -6.87
C LYS A 136 7.90 -11.19 -7.13
N LYS A 137 9.11 -11.03 -7.67
CA LYS A 137 10.05 -12.15 -7.88
C LYS A 137 10.48 -12.81 -6.57
N VAL A 138 10.85 -12.04 -5.54
CA VAL A 138 11.30 -12.55 -4.24
C VAL A 138 10.17 -13.28 -3.50
N PHE A 139 8.95 -12.77 -3.59
CA PHE A 139 7.77 -13.38 -2.96
C PHE A 139 7.16 -14.54 -3.77
N GLY A 140 7.55 -14.68 -5.04
CA GLY A 140 6.97 -15.67 -5.94
C GLY A 140 5.57 -15.30 -6.43
N ASP A 141 5.23 -14.01 -6.39
CA ASP A 141 3.96 -13.46 -6.86
C ASP A 141 4.03 -13.17 -8.37
N LYS A 142 2.88 -13.21 -9.05
CA LYS A 142 2.79 -12.76 -10.46
C LYS A 142 2.91 -11.24 -10.53
N ASP A 143 3.78 -10.75 -11.41
CA ASP A 143 3.97 -9.31 -11.66
C ASP A 143 2.92 -8.76 -12.64
N ASP A 144 1.66 -8.75 -12.20
CA ASP A 144 0.56 -8.18 -12.99
C ASP A 144 0.62 -6.64 -13.00
N HIS A 145 1.19 -6.02 -11.96
CA HIS A 145 1.47 -4.58 -11.90
C HIS A 145 2.22 -4.09 -13.14
N LYS A 146 3.35 -4.73 -13.45
CA LYS A 146 4.13 -4.44 -14.66
C LYS A 146 3.35 -4.77 -15.93
N THR A 147 2.62 -5.88 -15.94
CA THR A 147 1.79 -6.30 -17.09
C THR A 147 0.73 -5.26 -17.43
N LYS A 148 0.18 -4.57 -16.43
CA LYS A 148 -0.80 -3.48 -16.61
C LYS A 148 -0.17 -2.09 -16.78
N GLY A 149 1.14 -2.00 -16.98
CA GLY A 149 1.84 -0.74 -17.31
C GLY A 149 2.39 0.03 -16.11
N GLY A 150 2.39 -0.57 -14.92
CA GLY A 150 3.10 -0.07 -13.75
C GLY A 150 2.69 1.32 -13.29
N LEU A 151 3.65 2.04 -12.70
CA LEU A 151 3.43 3.40 -12.20
C LEU A 151 3.12 4.40 -13.29
N ALA A 152 3.68 4.22 -14.49
CA ALA A 152 3.35 5.07 -15.64
C ALA A 152 1.83 5.02 -15.93
N GLN A 153 1.24 3.83 -15.97
CA GLN A 153 -0.20 3.67 -16.17
C GLN A 153 -1.01 4.25 -15.01
N LEU A 154 -0.57 4.06 -13.76
CA LEU A 154 -1.22 4.68 -12.61
C LEU A 154 -1.16 6.22 -12.67
N GLY A 155 -0.03 6.77 -13.09
CA GLY A 155 0.18 8.20 -13.28
C GLY A 155 -0.78 8.80 -14.30
N LEU A 156 -1.13 8.06 -15.37
CA LEU A 156 -2.18 8.48 -16.30
C LEU A 156 -3.55 8.57 -15.62
N ALA A 157 -3.87 7.68 -14.68
CA ALA A 157 -5.10 7.77 -13.89
C ALA A 157 -5.10 8.98 -12.94
N MET A 158 -3.96 9.24 -12.28
CA MET A 158 -3.81 10.41 -11.42
C MET A 158 -3.94 11.73 -12.20
N LYS A 159 -3.35 11.82 -13.40
CA LYS A 159 -3.47 13.01 -14.28
C LYS A 159 -4.90 13.31 -14.70
N ARG A 160 -5.75 12.28 -14.86
CA ARG A 160 -7.19 12.47 -15.15
C ARG A 160 -7.99 12.97 -13.94
N GLY A 161 -7.43 12.87 -12.74
CA GLY A 161 -8.14 13.09 -11.49
C GLY A 161 -8.70 11.78 -10.92
N MET A 162 -8.59 11.65 -9.60
CA MET A 162 -9.11 10.52 -8.84
C MET A 162 -10.01 11.03 -7.70
N VAL A 163 -10.96 10.21 -7.28
CA VAL A 163 -11.86 10.52 -6.16
C VAL A 163 -11.25 9.96 -4.87
N LEU A 164 -11.16 10.80 -3.84
CA LEU A 164 -10.81 10.35 -2.49
C LEU A 164 -11.94 9.49 -1.93
N THR A 165 -11.62 8.27 -1.51
CA THR A 165 -12.55 7.35 -0.84
C THR A 165 -12.07 7.09 0.59
N MET A 166 -13.00 7.11 1.54
CA MET A 166 -12.77 6.74 2.94
C MET A 166 -13.78 5.66 3.31
N SER A 167 -13.32 4.55 3.87
CA SER A 167 -14.15 3.40 4.19
C SER A 167 -13.67 2.69 5.45
N LEU A 168 -14.57 1.90 6.05
CA LEU A 168 -14.30 0.96 7.13
C LEU A 168 -15.14 -0.29 6.82
N TRP A 169 -14.51 -1.46 6.82
CA TRP A 169 -15.12 -2.67 6.26
C TRP A 169 -14.50 -3.95 6.85
N THR A 170 -15.23 -5.06 6.70
CA THR A 170 -14.75 -6.42 6.96
C THR A 170 -14.64 -7.20 5.66
N ASP A 171 -13.68 -8.12 5.58
CA ASP A 171 -13.39 -8.87 4.37
C ASP A 171 -14.04 -10.26 4.38
N HIS A 172 -15.12 -10.43 3.60
CA HIS A 172 -15.78 -11.72 3.45
C HIS A 172 -15.02 -12.70 2.55
N ALA A 173 -14.05 -12.24 1.74
CA ALA A 173 -13.33 -13.07 0.80
C ALA A 173 -12.10 -13.71 1.43
N ALA A 174 -11.29 -12.93 2.13
CA ALA A 174 -10.00 -13.36 2.67
C ALA A 174 -9.76 -12.96 4.14
N LYS A 175 -10.80 -12.49 4.85
CA LYS A 175 -10.78 -12.22 6.29
C LYS A 175 -9.68 -11.24 6.72
N CYS A 176 -9.29 -10.32 5.83
CA CYS A 176 -8.18 -9.37 6.01
C CYS A 176 -6.83 -10.03 6.28
N LEU A 177 -6.68 -11.35 6.09
CA LEU A 177 -5.45 -12.06 6.43
C LEU A 177 -4.28 -11.64 5.52
N TRP A 178 -4.60 -11.18 4.30
CA TRP A 178 -3.66 -10.61 3.35
C TRP A 178 -3.07 -9.26 3.81
N LEU A 179 -3.64 -8.64 4.85
CA LEU A 179 -3.15 -7.39 5.44
C LEU A 179 -2.41 -7.63 6.75
N ASP A 180 -2.94 -8.44 7.66
CA ASP A 180 -2.53 -8.46 9.08
C ASP A 180 -2.13 -9.82 9.66
N SER A 181 -2.13 -10.89 8.85
CA SER A 181 -1.84 -12.25 9.26
C SER A 181 -0.81 -12.90 8.32
N ASP A 182 -0.62 -14.20 8.43
CA ASP A 182 0.05 -15.03 7.43
C ASP A 182 -0.91 -15.36 6.28
N TYR A 183 -0.53 -15.02 5.05
CA TYR A 183 -1.33 -15.30 3.85
C TYR A 183 -0.46 -15.71 2.64
N PRO A 184 -0.77 -16.84 1.97
CA PRO A 184 -1.88 -17.77 2.23
C PRO A 184 -1.74 -18.56 3.55
N VAL A 185 -2.85 -18.94 4.17
CA VAL A 185 -2.86 -19.57 5.51
C VAL A 185 -2.11 -20.91 5.58
N THR A 186 -2.00 -21.62 4.46
CA THR A 186 -1.29 -22.89 4.33
C THR A 186 0.21 -22.74 4.02
N ALA A 187 0.66 -21.52 3.70
CA ALA A 187 2.06 -21.28 3.40
C ALA A 187 2.92 -21.29 4.67
N ASP A 188 4.18 -21.66 4.48
CA ASP A 188 5.22 -21.59 5.52
C ASP A 188 5.51 -20.11 5.83
N VAL A 189 5.35 -19.73 7.10
CA VAL A 189 5.53 -18.36 7.60
C VAL A 189 6.96 -17.84 7.44
N SER A 190 7.95 -18.74 7.28
CA SER A 190 9.34 -18.35 7.02
C SER A 190 9.58 -17.89 5.59
N LYS A 191 8.66 -18.18 4.65
CA LYS A 191 8.78 -17.74 3.26
C LYS A 191 8.54 -16.24 3.14
N ALA A 192 9.36 -15.61 2.31
CA ALA A 192 9.25 -14.19 2.01
C ALA A 192 7.85 -13.83 1.51
N GLY A 193 7.29 -12.75 2.04
CA GLY A 193 5.97 -12.24 1.64
C GLY A 193 4.75 -12.94 2.25
N VAL A 194 4.91 -14.02 3.02
CA VAL A 194 3.79 -14.74 3.65
C VAL A 194 3.27 -14.00 4.89
N ALA A 195 4.15 -13.64 5.82
CA ALA A 195 3.78 -13.00 7.08
C ALA A 195 3.55 -11.49 6.88
N ARG A 196 2.39 -10.97 7.26
CA ARG A 196 1.96 -9.58 6.96
C ARG A 196 1.48 -8.82 8.21
N GLY A 197 1.36 -9.51 9.32
CA GLY A 197 1.14 -8.96 10.64
C GLY A 197 1.20 -10.06 11.70
N THR A 198 0.68 -9.75 12.88
CA THR A 198 0.71 -10.65 14.05
C THR A 198 -0.61 -11.35 14.32
N CYS A 199 -1.62 -11.12 13.48
CA CYS A 199 -2.95 -11.69 13.67
C CYS A 199 -2.96 -13.18 13.40
N ALA A 200 -3.79 -13.89 14.17
CA ALA A 200 -3.95 -15.33 13.98
C ALA A 200 -4.59 -15.62 12.62
N LYS A 201 -4.17 -16.71 11.97
CA LYS A 201 -4.76 -17.21 10.71
C LYS A 201 -6.26 -17.52 10.79
N THR A 202 -6.81 -17.62 12.01
CA THR A 202 -8.23 -17.88 12.31
C THR A 202 -9.02 -16.61 12.65
N SER A 203 -8.40 -15.43 12.59
CA SER A 203 -9.04 -14.14 12.84
C SER A 203 -9.79 -13.61 11.61
N GLY A 204 -10.42 -12.44 11.75
CA GLY A 204 -11.00 -11.70 10.63
C GLY A 204 -12.31 -12.25 10.07
N ASP A 205 -12.88 -13.28 10.71
CA ASP A 205 -14.23 -13.76 10.38
C ASP A 205 -15.26 -12.62 10.54
N PRO A 206 -15.98 -12.21 9.47
CA PRO A 206 -16.79 -10.99 9.51
C PRO A 206 -17.83 -10.95 10.61
N ASP A 207 -18.58 -12.04 10.83
CA ASP A 207 -19.61 -12.10 11.87
C ASP A 207 -18.99 -11.97 13.27
N THR A 208 -17.83 -12.60 13.46
CA THR A 208 -17.10 -12.47 14.72
C THR A 208 -16.51 -11.08 14.90
N VAL A 209 -15.97 -10.44 13.85
CA VAL A 209 -15.44 -9.08 13.91
C VAL A 209 -16.55 -8.07 14.20
N VAL A 210 -17.68 -8.15 13.49
CA VAL A 210 -18.81 -7.24 13.69
C VAL A 210 -19.40 -7.39 15.10
N SER A 211 -19.47 -8.60 15.64
CA SER A 211 -19.98 -8.82 17.01
C SER A 211 -18.99 -8.41 18.10
N GLU A 212 -17.69 -8.69 17.95
CA GLU A 212 -16.67 -8.38 18.97
C GLU A 212 -16.13 -6.94 18.90
N GLN A 213 -16.25 -6.28 17.75
CA GLN A 213 -15.70 -4.95 17.46
C GLN A 213 -16.78 -4.01 16.90
N ALA A 214 -18.02 -4.17 17.37
CA ALA A 214 -19.19 -3.40 16.92
C ALA A 214 -19.04 -1.88 17.09
N ASP A 215 -18.15 -1.45 17.98
CA ASP A 215 -17.85 -0.05 18.30
C ASP A 215 -16.54 0.44 17.67
N ALA A 216 -15.97 -0.32 16.73
CA ALA A 216 -14.79 0.09 15.99
C ALA A 216 -15.07 1.37 15.18
N THR A 217 -14.16 2.33 15.26
CA THR A 217 -14.23 3.60 14.55
C THR A 217 -12.88 3.92 13.93
N VAL A 218 -12.90 4.67 12.84
CA VAL A 218 -11.70 5.27 12.25
C VAL A 218 -11.92 6.78 12.08
N VAL A 219 -10.89 7.56 12.40
CA VAL A 219 -10.93 9.02 12.27
C VAL A 219 -9.89 9.48 11.25
N PHE A 220 -10.36 9.88 10.07
CA PHE A 220 -9.55 10.62 9.10
C PHE A 220 -9.72 12.12 9.35
N SER A 221 -8.61 12.84 9.55
CA SER A 221 -8.65 14.27 9.87
C SER A 221 -7.40 14.99 9.36
N ASN A 222 -7.45 16.33 9.29
CA ASN A 222 -6.34 17.16 8.83
C ASN A 222 -5.81 16.73 7.44
N ILE A 223 -6.73 16.44 6.52
CA ILE A 223 -6.39 16.10 5.13
C ILE A 223 -5.80 17.33 4.46
N ARG A 224 -4.63 17.16 3.84
CA ARG A 224 -3.87 18.21 3.17
C ARG A 224 -3.41 17.73 1.81
N PHE A 225 -3.40 18.63 0.84
CA PHE A 225 -2.97 18.37 -0.53
C PHE A 225 -2.21 19.58 -1.06
N GLY A 226 -1.08 19.34 -1.72
CA GLY A 226 -0.21 20.40 -2.22
C GLY A 226 1.08 19.85 -2.82
N ALA A 227 1.97 20.76 -3.23
CA ALA A 227 3.29 20.39 -3.72
C ALA A 227 4.11 19.64 -2.65
N ILE A 228 5.06 18.82 -3.08
CA ILE A 228 5.93 18.05 -2.18
C ILE A 228 6.61 19.00 -1.19
N GLY A 229 6.51 18.68 0.10
CA GLY A 229 7.06 19.50 1.20
C GLY A 229 6.09 20.53 1.80
N THR A 230 4.95 20.83 1.16
CA THR A 230 4.03 21.90 1.61
C THR A 230 2.97 21.45 2.62
N THR A 231 2.80 20.15 2.82
CA THR A 231 1.70 19.60 3.63
C THR A 231 2.05 19.39 5.11
N ILE A 232 3.32 19.59 5.48
CA ILE A 232 3.83 19.30 6.83
C ILE A 232 3.92 20.53 7.75
N ASP A 233 3.75 21.74 7.21
CA ASP A 233 3.87 22.96 7.99
C ASP A 233 2.83 23.03 9.12
N GLY A 234 3.27 23.36 10.33
CA GLY A 234 2.39 23.42 11.50
C GLY A 234 1.89 22.05 11.99
N ILE A 235 2.35 20.94 11.41
CA ILE A 235 2.29 19.63 12.08
C ILE A 235 3.39 19.68 13.15
N SER A 236 3.06 20.33 14.28
CA SER A 236 4.02 20.62 15.33
C SER A 236 4.72 19.34 15.76
N SER A 237 6.05 19.45 15.75
CA SER A 237 6.92 18.62 16.54
C SER A 237 6.71 18.91 18.03
N THR A 238 5.57 18.50 18.59
CA THR A 238 5.29 18.76 20.01
C THR A 238 6.14 17.81 20.85
N SER A 239 7.41 18.20 21.07
CA SER A 239 8.17 17.76 22.23
C SER A 239 7.29 18.00 23.44
N SER A 240 6.99 16.91 24.16
CA SER A 240 6.51 16.97 25.52
C SER A 240 7.53 17.73 26.37
N THR A 241 7.31 19.02 26.59
CA THR A 241 7.89 19.72 27.74
C THR A 241 7.27 19.11 28.98
N THR A 242 8.00 18.17 29.59
CA THR A 242 7.84 17.83 30.99
C THR A 242 8.15 19.09 31.79
N GLU A 243 7.13 19.70 32.38
CA GLU A 243 7.30 20.68 33.43
C GLU A 243 8.08 20.04 34.58
N THR A 244 9.33 20.47 34.77
CA THR A 244 9.98 20.37 36.08
C THR A 244 10.19 21.79 36.59
N SER A 245 9.42 22.09 37.63
CA SER A 245 9.44 23.31 38.41
C SER A 245 10.84 23.66 38.95
N THR A 246 11.12 24.96 38.85
CA THR A 246 12.21 25.78 39.39
C THR A 246 12.79 25.42 40.77
N SER A 247 14.10 25.59 40.91
CA SER A 247 14.72 26.25 42.06
C SER A 247 15.90 27.11 41.57
N GLY A 248 15.84 28.42 41.82
CA GLY A 248 16.86 29.38 41.42
C GLY A 248 18.05 29.45 42.37
N SER A 249 19.14 30.04 41.89
CA SER A 249 19.99 30.94 42.67
C SER A 249 20.88 31.80 41.78
N SER A 250 21.24 32.96 42.33
CA SER A 250 21.56 34.22 41.65
C SER A 250 23.00 34.41 41.13
N ALA A 251 23.08 35.37 40.20
CA ALA A 251 24.10 36.43 40.02
C ALA A 251 25.55 36.08 39.62
N SER A 252 26.02 36.69 38.51
CA SER A 252 26.92 37.87 38.59
C SER A 252 27.20 38.47 37.22
N THR A 253 27.26 39.80 37.22
CA THR A 253 27.52 40.75 36.12
C THR A 253 29.01 40.86 35.79
N SER A 254 29.37 41.05 34.52
CA SER A 254 30.53 41.87 34.15
C SER A 254 30.40 42.47 32.75
N THR A 255 30.60 43.78 32.69
CA THR A 255 30.49 44.75 31.60
C THR A 255 31.78 44.93 30.79
N SER A 256 31.63 45.53 29.60
CA SER A 256 32.58 46.36 28.82
C SER A 256 33.62 45.64 27.93
N ALA A 257 33.98 46.08 26.71
CA ALA A 257 33.66 47.26 25.91
C ALA A 257 34.03 47.06 24.41
N THR A 258 33.42 47.94 23.60
CA THR A 258 33.62 48.37 22.20
C THR A 258 35.03 48.33 21.56
N THR A 259 35.14 48.10 20.23
CA THR A 259 35.37 49.15 19.19
C THR A 259 35.76 48.61 17.79
N SER A 260 35.26 49.31 16.76
CA SER A 260 35.86 49.62 15.42
C SER A 260 35.87 48.60 14.26
N ALA A 261 35.08 48.92 13.21
CA ALA A 261 35.39 48.72 11.78
C ALA A 261 36.24 49.94 11.26
N PRO A 262 36.58 50.14 9.96
CA PRO A 262 36.37 49.36 8.72
C PRO A 262 37.62 49.31 7.78
N SER A 263 37.57 48.56 6.65
CA SER A 263 37.91 49.08 5.30
C SER A 263 37.99 48.02 4.19
N ALA A 264 37.59 48.48 3.01
CA ALA A 264 37.65 47.89 1.67
C ALA A 264 39.11 47.62 1.19
N SER A 265 39.41 46.88 0.11
CA SER A 265 39.04 47.17 -1.29
C SER A 265 39.79 46.23 -2.26
N THR A 266 39.20 45.99 -3.45
CA THR A 266 39.81 45.83 -4.82
C THR A 266 40.94 44.82 -5.08
N ALA A 267 41.13 44.17 -6.24
CA ALA A 267 40.79 44.41 -7.66
C ALA A 267 40.82 43.05 -8.42
N SER A 268 40.05 42.87 -9.52
CA SER A 268 40.48 42.90 -10.94
C SER A 268 41.51 41.80 -11.32
N SER A 269 41.49 41.05 -12.43
CA SER A 269 40.94 41.20 -13.79
C SER A 269 41.28 39.89 -14.54
N GLY A 270 40.56 39.56 -15.62
CA GLY A 270 41.03 38.53 -16.56
C GLY A 270 40.02 38.14 -17.62
N SER A 271 39.82 39.01 -18.61
CA SER A 271 39.09 38.75 -19.86
C SER A 271 39.88 37.81 -20.77
N SER A 272 39.21 36.87 -21.45
CA SER A 272 39.50 36.60 -22.86
C SER A 272 38.34 35.91 -23.59
N THR A 273 38.10 36.45 -24.77
CA THR A 273 37.19 36.11 -25.86
C THR A 273 37.60 34.84 -26.62
N SER A 274 36.64 34.06 -27.13
CA SER A 274 36.51 33.77 -28.57
C SER A 274 35.35 32.84 -28.91
N ALA A 275 34.97 32.94 -30.18
CA ALA A 275 33.69 32.60 -30.78
C ALA A 275 33.58 31.16 -31.34
N SER A 276 32.31 30.78 -31.56
CA SER A 276 31.75 30.03 -32.70
C SER A 276 32.27 28.62 -33.03
N SER A 277 31.37 27.64 -33.03
CA SER A 277 30.80 27.13 -34.29
C SER A 277 29.78 26.02 -34.08
N THR A 278 28.67 26.17 -34.78
CA THR A 278 27.61 25.20 -35.02
C THR A 278 28.12 24.09 -35.95
N SER A 279 27.81 22.83 -35.64
CA SER A 279 27.82 21.74 -36.62
C SER A 279 26.61 20.84 -36.41
N THR A 280 25.70 20.94 -37.39
CA THR A 280 24.56 20.07 -37.63
C THR A 280 25.06 18.76 -38.23
N SER A 281 24.57 17.61 -37.74
CA SER A 281 24.66 16.33 -38.45
C SER A 281 23.32 15.61 -38.35
N THR A 282 22.64 15.59 -39.49
CA THR A 282 21.49 14.76 -39.84
C THR A 282 21.95 13.34 -40.16
N MET A 283 21.35 12.31 -39.56
CA MET A 283 21.21 10.99 -40.18
C MET A 283 19.81 10.41 -39.96
N LYS A 284 19.20 10.06 -41.10
CA LYS A 284 17.87 9.46 -41.31
C LYS A 284 17.93 7.94 -41.03
N PRO A 285 16.81 7.29 -40.65
CA PRO A 285 16.76 5.88 -40.25
C PRO A 285 16.85 4.91 -41.44
N SER A 286 17.43 3.73 -41.16
CA SER A 286 17.38 2.57 -42.06
C SER A 286 16.23 1.65 -41.65
N SER A 287 15.29 1.49 -42.59
CA SER A 287 14.22 0.52 -42.61
C SER A 287 14.73 -0.86 -43.02
N THR A 288 14.24 -1.93 -42.39
CA THR A 288 14.24 -3.25 -43.00
C THR A 288 12.83 -3.83 -42.94
N THR A 289 12.25 -3.95 -44.13
CA THR A 289 11.00 -4.64 -44.43
C THR A 289 11.27 -6.13 -44.54
N SER A 290 10.35 -6.97 -44.06
CA SER A 290 10.14 -8.32 -44.61
C SER A 290 8.66 -8.64 -44.49
N THR A 291 8.03 -8.86 -45.64
CA THR A 291 6.62 -9.21 -45.84
C THR A 291 6.47 -10.71 -46.10
N ASP A 292 5.43 -11.26 -45.47
CA ASP A 292 4.50 -12.35 -45.86
C ASP A 292 4.87 -13.43 -46.89
N THR A 293 4.52 -14.69 -46.56
CA THR A 293 3.42 -15.42 -47.24
C THR A 293 3.03 -16.74 -46.54
N SER A 294 1.80 -16.74 -46.00
CA SER A 294 0.65 -17.68 -46.16
C SER A 294 0.71 -19.22 -46.17
N ASP A 295 -0.45 -19.75 -45.70
CA ASP A 295 -1.14 -21.04 -45.93
C ASP A 295 -0.87 -22.21 -44.96
N GLU A 296 -1.83 -23.07 -44.58
CA GLU A 296 -3.30 -23.06 -44.40
C GLU A 296 -3.67 -24.44 -43.77
N THR A 297 -4.83 -24.57 -43.09
CA THR A 297 -5.58 -25.81 -42.73
C THR A 297 -5.00 -26.73 -41.62
N SER A 298 -5.73 -27.40 -40.71
CA SER A 298 -7.16 -27.80 -40.62
C SER A 298 -7.56 -28.27 -39.19
N ALA A 299 -8.87 -28.20 -38.92
CA ALA A 299 -9.75 -29.12 -38.18
C ALA A 299 -9.69 -29.28 -36.63
N ASP A 300 -10.71 -28.68 -36.00
CA ASP A 300 -11.74 -29.24 -35.10
C ASP A 300 -11.46 -30.49 -34.24
N ALA A 301 -11.79 -30.37 -32.94
CA ALA A 301 -12.72 -31.30 -32.27
C ALA A 301 -13.26 -30.70 -30.96
N ASP A 302 -14.59 -30.60 -30.92
CA ASP A 302 -15.45 -30.30 -29.79
C ASP A 302 -15.20 -31.16 -28.54
N ASN A 303 -15.42 -30.58 -27.35
CA ASN A 303 -16.29 -31.22 -26.36
C ASN A 303 -16.86 -30.18 -25.37
N ALA A 304 -18.06 -29.70 -25.66
CA ALA A 304 -18.89 -28.95 -24.71
C ALA A 304 -19.61 -29.95 -23.79
N SER A 305 -19.41 -29.81 -22.47
CA SER A 305 -20.30 -30.43 -21.48
C SER A 305 -21.10 -29.35 -20.78
N THR A 306 -22.37 -29.31 -21.13
CA THR A 306 -23.45 -28.51 -20.54
C THR A 306 -23.67 -28.90 -19.07
N SER A 307 -23.66 -27.93 -18.15
CA SER A 307 -24.36 -28.07 -16.87
C SER A 307 -25.52 -27.09 -16.83
N SER A 308 -26.72 -27.67 -16.79
CA SER A 308 -27.99 -26.98 -16.73
C SER A 308 -28.23 -26.41 -15.34
N VAL A 309 -28.68 -25.15 -15.34
CA VAL A 309 -29.25 -24.45 -14.20
C VAL A 309 -30.56 -25.13 -13.83
N ALA A 310 -30.65 -25.69 -12.62
CA ALA A 310 -31.90 -26.18 -12.05
C ALA A 310 -32.49 -25.11 -11.14
N SER A 311 -33.66 -24.64 -11.54
CA SER A 311 -34.57 -23.74 -10.83
C SER A 311 -35.08 -24.34 -9.52
N GLU A 312 -35.13 -23.52 -8.47
CA GLU A 312 -35.88 -23.75 -7.26
C GLU A 312 -37.38 -23.91 -7.58
N SER A 313 -37.99 -24.96 -7.01
CA SER A 313 -39.45 -25.02 -6.84
C SER A 313 -39.75 -25.33 -5.38
N SER A 314 -40.61 -24.49 -4.83
CA SER A 314 -41.19 -24.59 -3.50
C SER A 314 -42.29 -25.65 -3.48
N GLN A 315 -42.33 -26.47 -2.43
CA GLN A 315 -43.56 -26.92 -1.78
C GLN A 315 -43.23 -27.64 -0.47
N GLY A 316 -43.90 -27.22 0.61
CA GLY A 316 -43.69 -27.72 1.95
C GLY A 316 -44.43 -29.02 2.25
N THR A 317 -44.06 -29.65 3.35
CA THR A 317 -45.01 -30.42 4.17
C THR A 317 -44.50 -30.47 5.61
N SER A 318 -45.40 -30.13 6.52
CA SER A 318 -45.29 -30.21 7.97
C SER A 318 -45.43 -31.66 8.44
N VAL A 319 -44.59 -32.11 9.39
CA VAL A 319 -45.00 -33.05 10.45
C VAL A 319 -44.21 -32.75 11.74
N THR A 320 -44.97 -32.52 12.81
CA THR A 320 -44.55 -32.38 14.21
C THR A 320 -44.52 -33.74 14.91
N THR A 321 -43.49 -34.03 15.71
CA THR A 321 -43.59 -34.87 16.94
C THR A 321 -42.48 -34.51 17.94
N VAL A 322 -42.87 -34.41 19.21
CA VAL A 322 -42.09 -33.97 20.40
C VAL A 322 -41.52 -35.20 21.17
N PRO A 323 -40.86 -35.08 22.35
CA PRO A 323 -39.49 -35.57 22.58
C PRO A 323 -39.42 -36.80 23.51
N VAL A 324 -38.23 -37.38 23.68
CA VAL A 324 -37.95 -38.31 24.80
C VAL A 324 -36.56 -38.04 25.37
N ASP A 325 -36.53 -37.86 26.70
CA ASP A 325 -35.37 -37.70 27.58
C ASP A 325 -34.43 -38.90 27.58
N GLY A 326 -33.14 -38.65 27.89
CA GLY A 326 -32.16 -39.70 28.17
C GLY A 326 -30.73 -39.16 28.39
N SER A 327 -30.45 -38.74 29.62
CA SER A 327 -29.14 -38.38 30.19
C SER A 327 -28.07 -39.49 30.03
N THR A 328 -26.80 -39.11 29.76
CA THR A 328 -25.62 -39.39 30.62
C THR A 328 -24.34 -38.72 30.07
N ASP A 329 -23.76 -37.85 30.90
CA ASP A 329 -22.33 -37.58 31.16
C ASP A 329 -21.26 -37.83 30.08
N ALA A 330 -20.55 -36.76 29.70
CA ALA A 330 -19.08 -36.71 29.73
C ALA A 330 -18.62 -35.25 29.60
N ASP A 331 -18.29 -34.67 30.75
CA ASP A 331 -17.66 -33.38 30.90
C ASP A 331 -16.24 -33.42 30.29
N SER A 332 -16.06 -32.77 29.15
CA SER A 332 -14.74 -32.41 28.64
C SER A 332 -14.74 -30.91 28.40
N ALA A 333 -14.47 -30.19 29.49
CA ALA A 333 -14.13 -28.78 29.46
C ALA A 333 -12.83 -28.60 28.67
N SER A 334 -12.94 -28.57 27.34
CA SER A 334 -11.95 -27.95 26.47
C SER A 334 -12.00 -26.46 26.77
N THR A 335 -11.10 -26.01 27.65
CA THR A 335 -10.76 -24.60 27.78
C THR A 335 -10.23 -24.13 26.43
N LYS A 336 -11.14 -23.69 25.56
CA LYS A 336 -10.85 -22.95 24.34
C LYS A 336 -10.16 -21.68 24.81
N ALA A 337 -8.83 -21.67 24.80
CA ALA A 337 -8.05 -20.47 25.03
C ALA A 337 -8.67 -19.36 24.17
N PRO A 338 -8.94 -18.17 24.71
CA PRO A 338 -9.52 -17.10 23.91
C PRO A 338 -8.55 -16.84 22.77
N THR A 339 -8.96 -17.20 21.54
CA THR A 339 -8.29 -16.79 20.31
C THR A 339 -8.14 -15.30 20.43
N LYS A 340 -6.91 -14.81 20.67
CA LYS A 340 -6.61 -13.39 20.69
C LYS A 340 -6.89 -12.88 19.29
N GLN A 341 -8.13 -12.48 19.02
CA GLN A 341 -8.43 -11.69 17.85
C GLN A 341 -7.53 -10.45 17.91
N CYS A 342 -7.06 -10.02 16.74
CA CYS A 342 -6.52 -8.68 16.60
C CYS A 342 -7.65 -7.68 16.81
N LYS A 343 -7.89 -7.38 18.09
CA LYS A 343 -8.85 -6.36 18.48
C LYS A 343 -8.29 -5.02 18.03
N THR A 344 -8.96 -4.40 17.07
CA THR A 344 -8.79 -2.97 16.85
C THR A 344 -9.43 -2.29 18.05
N LYS A 345 -8.61 -1.94 19.05
CA LYS A 345 -9.10 -1.03 20.10
C LYS A 345 -9.32 0.34 19.45
N ARG A 346 -10.39 1.02 19.87
CA ARG A 346 -10.74 2.39 19.48
C ARG A 346 -9.53 3.31 19.60
N TYR A 347 -9.22 4.10 18.57
CA TYR A 347 -8.36 5.29 18.65
C TYR A 347 -8.82 6.36 17.65
#